data_AF-A0A2N5WZM7-F1
#
_entry.id   AF-A0A2N5WZM7-F1
#
_cell.length_a   1.000
_cell.length_b   1.000
_cell.length_c   1.000
_cell.angle_alpha   90.00
_cell.angle_beta   90.00
_cell.angle_gamma   90.00
#
_symmetry.space_group_name_H-M   'P 1'
#
loop_
_entity.id
_entity.type
_entity.pdbx_description
1 polymer ?
#
loop_
_entity_poly.entity_id
_entity_poly.type
_entity_poly.pdbx_seq_one_letter_code
_entity_poly.pdbx_strand_id
1 'polypeptide(L)'
;MMPALSWACLVMLQVFTVSTAKAIEVLSARELASHCARLKSNPDGVDGQYCIRYIQGFIDGAVATDARVMLNAEDAIAGETFSERAMRTRLPSRADINRAAGLAGFCLGDPLHLRDVVDAVVADLTDEKMQDEPAMDVVYSSLQQQFPCEL
;
A
#
# COMPACT_ATOMS: atom_id res chain seq x y z
N MET A 1 2.94 -56.83 -4.11
CA MET A 1 3.03 -55.63 -4.98
C MET A 1 1.71 -54.82 -4.95
N MET A 2 1.16 -54.52 -3.76
CA MET A 2 -0.16 -53.86 -3.62
C MET A 2 -0.22 -52.59 -2.72
N PRO A 3 0.80 -52.14 -1.96
CA PRO A 3 0.64 -50.93 -1.13
C PRO A 3 0.80 -49.61 -1.89
N ALA A 4 1.50 -49.60 -3.03
CA ALA A 4 1.79 -48.38 -3.78
C ALA A 4 0.55 -47.78 -4.48
N LEU A 5 -0.40 -48.62 -4.89
CA LEU A 5 -1.61 -48.18 -5.61
C LEU A 5 -2.60 -47.45 -4.68
N SER A 6 -2.70 -47.89 -3.42
CA SER A 6 -3.58 -47.26 -2.42
C SER A 6 -3.09 -45.87 -2.00
N TRP A 7 -1.77 -45.66 -1.95
CA TRP A 7 -1.20 -44.36 -1.58
C TRP A 7 -1.38 -43.32 -2.70
N ALA A 8 -1.23 -43.75 -3.96
CA ALA A 8 -1.47 -42.88 -5.12
C ALA A 8 -2.94 -42.42 -5.21
N CYS A 9 -3.91 -43.31 -4.92
CA CYS A 9 -5.33 -42.93 -4.86
C CYS A 9 -5.64 -41.95 -3.74
N LEU A 10 -5.04 -42.13 -2.55
CA LEU A 10 -5.21 -41.21 -1.42
C LEU A 10 -4.64 -39.82 -1.74
N VAL A 11 -3.45 -39.73 -2.34
CA VAL A 11 -2.86 -38.44 -2.72
C VAL A 11 -3.68 -37.75 -3.82
N MET A 12 -4.13 -38.49 -4.84
CA MET A 12 -4.98 -37.93 -5.91
C MET A 12 -6.30 -37.38 -5.37
N LEU A 13 -6.91 -38.06 -4.38
CA LEU A 13 -8.16 -37.58 -3.77
C LEU A 13 -7.99 -36.26 -2.99
N GLN A 14 -6.80 -36.00 -2.44
CA GLN A 14 -6.49 -34.77 -1.69
C GLN A 14 -6.26 -33.56 -2.62
N VAL A 15 -5.85 -33.77 -3.87
CA VAL A 15 -5.60 -32.67 -4.83
C VAL A 15 -6.93 -32.05 -5.32
N PHE A 16 -8.01 -32.83 -5.40
CA PHE A 16 -9.32 -32.32 -5.81
C PHE A 16 -10.05 -31.50 -4.74
N THR A 17 -9.56 -31.49 -3.49
CA THR A 17 -10.16 -30.70 -2.40
C THR A 17 -9.51 -29.33 -2.21
N VAL A 18 -8.50 -28.98 -3.00
CA VAL A 18 -7.85 -27.67 -2.87
C VAL A 18 -8.70 -26.61 -3.57
N SER A 19 -9.24 -25.67 -2.79
CA SER A 19 -9.89 -24.49 -3.34
C SER A 19 -8.93 -23.72 -4.25
N THR A 20 -9.36 -23.40 -5.47
CA THR A 20 -8.61 -22.49 -6.35
C THR A 20 -8.52 -21.13 -5.66
N ALA A 21 -7.32 -20.72 -5.24
CA ALA A 21 -7.11 -19.35 -4.79
C ALA A 21 -7.37 -18.42 -5.98
N LYS A 22 -8.46 -17.65 -5.92
CA LYS A 22 -8.67 -16.53 -6.84
C LYS A 22 -7.82 -15.38 -6.32
N ALA A 23 -6.86 -14.94 -7.12
CA ALA A 23 -6.17 -13.69 -6.84
C ALA A 23 -7.22 -12.57 -6.85
N ILE A 24 -7.12 -11.65 -5.88
CA ILE A 24 -7.94 -10.44 -5.87
C ILE A 24 -7.60 -9.66 -7.15
N GLU A 25 -8.60 -9.29 -7.93
CA GLU A 25 -8.40 -8.47 -9.12
C GLU A 25 -7.81 -7.12 -8.70
N VAL A 26 -6.76 -6.69 -9.40
CA VAL A 26 -6.07 -5.44 -9.09
C VAL A 26 -7.01 -4.29 -9.42
N LEU A 27 -7.30 -3.45 -8.42
CA LEU A 27 -8.12 -2.26 -8.60
C LEU A 27 -7.45 -1.33 -9.61
N SER A 28 -8.15 -1.00 -10.71
CA SER A 28 -7.65 -0.05 -11.71
C SER A 28 -7.83 1.40 -11.26
N ALA A 29 -7.02 2.31 -11.80
CA ALA A 29 -7.17 3.74 -11.56
C ALA A 29 -8.54 4.26 -12.01
N ARG A 30 -9.07 3.75 -13.15
CA ARG A 30 -10.43 4.07 -13.62
C ARG A 30 -11.51 3.69 -12.61
N GLU A 31 -11.41 2.50 -12.03
CA GLU A 31 -12.40 2.02 -11.06
C GLU A 31 -12.36 2.87 -9.79
N LEU A 32 -11.15 3.16 -9.27
CA LEU A 32 -10.99 4.06 -8.13
C LEU A 32 -11.53 5.47 -8.43
N ALA A 33 -11.20 6.04 -9.59
CA ALA A 33 -11.69 7.34 -10.03
C ALA A 33 -13.22 7.39 -10.11
N SER A 34 -13.87 6.28 -10.50
CA SER A 34 -15.33 6.20 -10.55
C SER A 34 -15.99 6.34 -9.17
N HIS A 35 -15.37 5.77 -8.12
CA HIS A 35 -15.81 5.97 -6.74
C HIS A 35 -15.50 7.39 -6.26
N CYS A 36 -14.34 7.93 -6.63
CA CYS A 36 -13.94 9.29 -6.26
C CYS A 36 -14.79 10.38 -6.94
N ALA A 37 -15.51 10.10 -8.03
CA ALA A 37 -16.33 11.08 -8.75
C ALA A 37 -17.41 11.76 -7.87
N ARG A 38 -17.90 11.07 -6.83
CA ARG A 38 -18.92 11.59 -5.89
C ARG A 38 -18.33 12.20 -4.62
N LEU A 39 -17.01 12.23 -4.50
CA LEU A 39 -16.31 12.65 -3.28
C LEU A 39 -16.64 14.09 -2.84
N LYS A 40 -16.91 15.00 -3.78
CA LYS A 40 -17.28 16.40 -3.49
C LYS A 40 -18.77 16.56 -3.13
N SER A 41 -19.65 15.81 -3.79
CA SER A 41 -21.09 15.96 -3.64
C SER A 41 -21.69 15.09 -2.54
N ASN A 42 -21.07 13.96 -2.21
CA ASN A 42 -21.51 13.04 -1.16
C ASN A 42 -20.31 12.30 -0.52
N PRO A 43 -19.46 12.98 0.27
CA PRO A 43 -18.27 12.39 0.87
C PRO A 43 -18.57 11.26 1.87
N ASP A 44 -19.73 11.29 2.51
CA ASP A 44 -20.17 10.27 3.47
C ASP A 44 -20.91 9.10 2.80
N GLY A 45 -21.14 9.20 1.48
CA GLY A 45 -21.68 8.12 0.67
C GLY A 45 -20.68 6.97 0.50
N VAL A 46 -21.19 5.81 0.10
CA VAL A 46 -20.38 4.59 -0.10
C VAL A 46 -19.18 4.85 -1.01
N ASP A 47 -19.39 5.53 -2.14
CA ASP A 47 -18.34 5.83 -3.11
C ASP A 47 -17.28 6.82 -2.56
N GLY A 48 -17.74 7.89 -1.90
CA GLY A 48 -16.84 8.88 -1.29
C GLY A 48 -15.99 8.27 -0.18
N GLN A 49 -16.60 7.45 0.68
CA GLN A 49 -15.90 6.71 1.73
C GLN A 49 -14.95 5.68 1.13
N TYR A 50 -15.33 4.95 0.08
CA TYR A 50 -14.44 4.02 -0.60
C TYR A 50 -13.17 4.71 -1.08
N CYS A 51 -13.31 5.84 -1.78
CA CYS A 51 -12.19 6.64 -2.28
C CYS A 51 -11.25 7.10 -1.15
N ILE A 52 -11.82 7.72 -0.09
CA ILE A 52 -11.04 8.21 1.05
C ILE A 52 -10.30 7.07 1.74
N ARG A 53 -10.98 5.96 2.01
CA ARG A 53 -10.42 4.82 2.74
C ARG A 53 -9.37 4.08 1.94
N TYR A 54 -9.52 3.99 0.63
CA TYR A 54 -8.49 3.41 -0.22
C TYR A 54 -7.20 4.22 -0.15
N ILE A 55 -7.28 5.54 -0.38
CA ILE A 55 -6.10 6.43 -0.37
C ILE A 55 -5.50 6.51 1.04
N GLN A 56 -6.31 6.64 2.08
CA GLN A 56 -5.84 6.60 3.46
C GLN A 56 -5.14 5.28 3.78
N GLY A 57 -5.75 4.15 3.41
CA GLY A 57 -5.17 2.83 3.61
C GLY A 57 -3.87 2.63 2.84
N PHE A 58 -3.76 3.22 1.65
CA PHE A 58 -2.51 3.24 0.89
C PHE A 58 -1.43 4.04 1.62
N ILE A 59 -1.72 5.25 2.09
CA ILE A 59 -0.77 6.08 2.84
C ILE A 59 -0.32 5.36 4.10
N ASP A 60 -1.27 4.86 4.89
CA ASP A 60 -0.98 4.13 6.13
C ASP A 60 -0.15 2.87 5.84
N GLY A 61 -0.40 2.17 4.73
CA GLY A 61 0.33 0.97 4.30
C GLY A 61 1.74 1.26 3.78
N ALA A 62 1.89 2.24 2.89
CA ALA A 62 3.16 2.63 2.28
C ALA A 62 4.13 3.22 3.31
N VAL A 63 3.62 4.07 4.22
CA VAL A 63 4.41 4.62 5.34
C VAL A 63 4.76 3.53 6.35
N ALA A 64 3.85 2.58 6.62
CA ALA A 64 4.11 1.52 7.59
C ALA A 64 5.05 0.43 7.08
N THR A 65 5.05 0.12 5.78
CA THR A 65 5.69 -1.10 5.27
C THR A 65 6.93 -0.80 4.46
N ASP A 66 6.84 -0.07 3.35
CA ASP A 66 7.96 0.07 2.42
C ASP A 66 9.09 0.92 3.01
N ALA A 67 8.71 2.04 3.62
CA ALA A 67 9.63 2.93 4.31
C ALA A 67 10.34 2.24 5.49
N ARG A 68 9.60 1.46 6.30
CA ARG A 68 10.19 0.71 7.43
C ARG A 68 11.03 -0.48 6.98
N VAL A 69 10.65 -1.17 5.91
CA VAL A 69 11.43 -2.26 5.32
C VAL A 69 12.76 -1.74 4.80
N MET A 70 12.77 -0.60 4.12
CA MET A 70 14.02 0.02 3.65
C MET A 70 14.92 0.46 4.82
N LEU A 71 14.37 1.08 5.88
CA LEU A 71 15.13 1.38 7.10
C LEU A 71 15.73 0.11 7.72
N ASN A 72 14.95 -0.97 7.83
CA ASN A 72 15.44 -2.24 8.35
C ASN A 72 16.58 -2.83 7.48
N ALA A 73 16.51 -2.65 6.16
CA ALA A 73 17.57 -3.09 5.26
C ALA A 73 18.85 -2.25 5.43
N GLU A 74 18.73 -0.93 5.51
CA GLU A 74 19.88 -0.04 5.74
C GLU A 74 20.59 -0.33 7.07
N ASP A 75 19.82 -0.51 8.16
CA ASP A 75 20.38 -0.72 9.49
C ASP A 75 20.95 -2.16 9.66
N ALA A 76 20.41 -3.14 8.91
CA ALA A 76 21.00 -4.47 8.83
C ALA A 76 22.38 -4.45 8.14
N ILE A 77 22.57 -3.56 7.17
CA ILE A 77 23.86 -3.35 6.50
C ILE A 77 24.83 -2.58 7.41
N ALA A 78 24.35 -1.54 8.11
CA ALA A 78 25.16 -0.73 9.02
C ALA A 78 25.58 -1.46 10.30
N GLY A 79 24.88 -2.54 10.67
CA GLY A 79 25.17 -3.34 11.85
C GLY A 79 24.57 -2.74 13.13
N GLU A 80 23.24 -2.75 13.23
CA GLU A 80 22.52 -2.34 14.46
C GLU A 80 22.56 -3.42 15.56
N THR A 81 22.53 -3.00 16.83
CA THR A 81 22.39 -3.93 17.95
C THR A 81 20.93 -4.37 18.16
N PHE A 82 20.70 -5.49 18.86
CA PHE A 82 19.33 -5.90 19.20
C PHE A 82 18.56 -4.84 19.99
N SER A 83 19.21 -4.18 20.94
CA SER A 83 18.59 -3.14 21.77
C SER A 83 18.22 -1.90 20.95
N GLU A 84 19.05 -1.52 19.98
CA GLU A 84 18.81 -0.41 19.06
C GLU A 84 17.61 -0.70 18.14
N ARG A 85 17.57 -1.89 17.53
CA ARG A 85 16.41 -2.36 16.75
C ARG A 85 15.13 -2.37 17.59
N ALA A 86 15.20 -2.87 18.82
CA ALA A 86 14.06 -2.93 19.72
C ALA A 86 13.55 -1.52 20.10
N MET A 87 14.45 -0.55 20.27
CA MET A 87 14.10 0.83 20.55
C MET A 87 13.41 1.48 19.34
N ARG A 88 14.02 1.39 18.15
CA ARG A 88 13.51 1.96 16.89
C ARG A 88 12.12 1.46 16.51
N THR A 89 11.87 0.16 16.68
CA THR A 89 10.57 -0.45 16.32
C THR A 89 9.44 -0.13 17.29
N ARG A 90 9.74 0.07 18.59
CA ARG A 90 8.75 0.33 19.64
C ARG A 90 8.48 1.80 19.88
N LEU A 91 9.49 2.64 19.66
CA LEU A 91 9.40 4.08 19.88
C LEU A 91 10.23 4.81 18.82
N PRO A 92 9.74 4.86 17.56
CA PRO A 92 10.47 5.50 16.48
C PRO A 92 10.67 6.99 16.78
N SER A 93 11.87 7.49 16.51
CA SER A 93 12.15 8.92 16.62
C SER A 93 11.55 9.68 15.43
N ARG A 94 11.40 11.01 15.56
CA ARG A 94 11.04 11.86 14.41
C ARG A 94 12.04 11.76 13.26
N ALA A 95 13.32 11.56 13.58
CA ALA A 95 14.36 11.36 12.57
C ALA A 95 14.14 10.05 11.79
N ASP A 96 13.75 8.97 12.48
CA ASP A 96 13.42 7.70 11.81
C ASP A 96 12.21 7.86 10.91
N ILE A 97 11.17 8.58 11.34
CA ILE A 97 9.97 8.86 10.53
C ILE A 97 10.34 9.65 9.28
N ASN A 98 11.14 10.70 9.41
CA ASN A 98 11.57 11.51 8.28
C ASN A 98 12.49 10.74 7.31
N ARG A 99 13.41 9.91 7.84
CA ARG A 99 14.24 9.02 7.03
C ARG A 99 13.37 8.01 6.28
N ALA A 100 12.35 7.45 6.94
CA ALA A 100 11.37 6.56 6.31
C ALA A 100 10.63 7.29 5.17
N ALA A 101 10.15 8.51 5.40
CA ALA A 101 9.46 9.32 4.39
C ALA A 101 10.37 9.62 3.19
N GLY A 102 11.64 9.96 3.43
CA GLY A 102 12.63 10.12 2.37
C GLY A 102 12.83 8.86 1.52
N LEU A 103 12.82 7.68 2.15
CA LEU A 103 12.90 6.40 1.44
C LEU A 103 11.63 6.07 0.63
N ALA A 104 10.46 6.52 1.10
CA ALA A 104 9.21 6.41 0.36
C ALA A 104 9.14 7.35 -0.87
N GLY A 105 10.00 8.37 -0.94
CA GLY A 105 10.05 9.32 -2.04
C GLY A 105 8.98 10.41 -2.01
N PHE A 106 8.19 10.48 -0.93
CA PHE A 106 7.20 11.53 -0.69
C PHE A 106 7.13 11.88 0.80
N CYS A 107 6.86 13.14 1.11
CA CYS A 107 6.78 13.64 2.48
C CYS A 107 5.43 14.31 2.70
N LEU A 108 4.63 13.71 3.57
CA LEU A 108 3.40 14.30 4.05
C LEU A 108 3.71 15.19 5.25
N GLY A 109 3.45 16.49 5.15
CA GLY A 109 3.76 17.46 6.20
C GLY A 109 3.03 17.19 7.53
N ASP A 110 3.48 17.84 8.60
CA ASP A 110 2.82 17.85 9.92
C ASP A 110 2.35 19.28 10.23
N PRO A 111 1.04 19.59 10.23
CA PRO A 111 -0.11 18.65 10.22
C PRO A 111 -0.55 18.16 8.82
N LEU A 112 -0.89 16.88 8.73
CA LEU A 112 -1.42 16.24 7.53
C LEU A 112 -2.94 16.42 7.42
N HIS A 113 -3.39 17.25 6.48
CA HIS A 113 -4.79 17.29 6.09
C HIS A 113 -5.08 16.21 5.06
N LEU A 114 -5.58 15.05 5.51
CA LEU A 114 -5.92 13.91 4.63
C LEU A 114 -6.78 14.32 3.43
N ARG A 115 -7.66 15.31 3.60
CA ARG A 115 -8.53 15.78 2.52
C ARG A 115 -7.75 16.39 1.36
N ASP A 116 -6.73 17.19 1.64
CA ASP A 116 -5.92 17.85 0.61
C ASP A 116 -5.13 16.83 -0.21
N VAL A 117 -4.59 15.80 0.48
CA VAL A 117 -3.91 14.68 -0.18
C VAL A 117 -4.86 13.89 -1.06
N VAL A 118 -6.05 13.56 -0.54
CA VAL A 118 -7.07 12.85 -1.32
C VAL A 118 -7.48 13.66 -2.55
N ASP A 119 -7.72 14.97 -2.41
CA ASP A 119 -8.16 15.80 -3.52
C ASP A 119 -7.06 15.93 -4.62
N ALA A 120 -5.78 15.98 -4.24
CA ALA A 120 -4.65 15.96 -5.18
C ALA A 120 -4.56 14.63 -5.93
N VAL A 121 -4.61 13.50 -5.21
CA VAL A 121 -4.56 12.15 -5.80
C VAL A 121 -5.73 11.91 -6.73
N VAL A 122 -6.93 12.37 -6.37
CA VAL A 122 -8.13 12.23 -7.21
C VAL A 122 -8.01 13.02 -8.51
N ALA A 123 -7.32 14.17 -8.51
CA ALA A 123 -7.08 14.90 -9.75
C ALA A 123 -6.23 14.08 -10.72
N ASP A 124 -5.17 13.43 -10.23
CA ASP A 124 -4.26 12.63 -11.06
C ASP A 124 -4.91 11.31 -11.52
N LEU A 125 -5.79 10.72 -10.71
CA LEU A 125 -6.59 9.53 -11.08
C LEU A 125 -7.53 9.77 -12.27
N THR A 126 -7.86 11.03 -12.59
CA THR A 126 -8.70 11.37 -13.74
C THR A 126 -7.94 11.50 -15.05
N ASP A 127 -6.61 11.42 -15.06
CA ASP A 127 -5.81 11.41 -16.30
C ASP A 127 -6.11 10.14 -17.12
N GLU A 128 -6.61 10.33 -18.34
CA GLU A 128 -6.96 9.25 -19.27
C GLU A 128 -5.80 8.29 -19.56
N LYS A 129 -4.55 8.76 -19.49
CA LYS A 129 -3.36 7.95 -19.77
C LYS A 129 -3.09 6.89 -18.71
N MET A 130 -3.59 7.08 -17.49
CA MET A 130 -3.28 6.23 -16.35
C MET A 130 -4.46 5.32 -15.97
N GLN A 131 -5.59 5.41 -16.68
CA GLN A 131 -6.84 4.75 -16.29
C GLN A 131 -6.78 3.21 -16.24
N ASP A 132 -5.96 2.58 -17.08
CA ASP A 132 -5.80 1.13 -17.11
C ASP A 132 -4.67 0.62 -16.19
N GLU A 133 -3.91 1.53 -15.57
CA GLU A 133 -2.88 1.18 -14.60
C GLU A 133 -3.49 0.78 -13.25
N PRO A 134 -2.76 0.00 -12.43
CA PRO A 134 -3.15 -0.26 -11.06
C PRO A 134 -3.33 1.06 -10.28
N ALA A 135 -4.44 1.19 -9.57
CA ALA A 135 -4.73 2.35 -8.74
C ALA A 135 -3.60 2.63 -7.74
N MET A 136 -2.98 1.57 -7.22
CA MET A 136 -1.83 1.65 -6.32
C MET A 136 -0.66 2.45 -6.92
N ASP A 137 -0.30 2.19 -8.18
CA ASP A 137 0.84 2.82 -8.84
C ASP A 137 0.56 4.29 -9.15
N VAL A 138 -0.68 4.60 -9.54
CA VAL A 138 -1.11 5.98 -9.77
C VAL A 138 -1.15 6.78 -8.46
N VAL A 139 -1.66 6.20 -7.37
CA VAL A 139 -1.66 6.85 -6.06
C VAL A 139 -0.22 7.09 -5.59
N TYR A 140 0.67 6.11 -5.72
CA TYR A 140 2.07 6.25 -5.31
C TYR A 140 2.79 7.35 -6.10
N SER A 141 2.68 7.32 -7.43
CA SER A 141 3.32 8.32 -8.30
C SER A 141 2.74 9.71 -8.11
N SER A 142 1.42 9.84 -7.90
CA SER A 142 0.78 11.11 -7.54
C SER A 142 1.37 11.68 -6.24
N LEU A 143 1.53 10.85 -5.20
CA LEU A 143 2.13 11.29 -3.94
C LEU A 143 3.57 11.80 -4.11
N GLN A 144 4.38 11.12 -4.92
CA GLN A 144 5.76 11.55 -5.22
C GLN A 144 5.82 12.88 -5.97
N GLN A 145 4.88 13.12 -6.88
CA GLN A 145 4.85 14.34 -7.70
C GLN A 145 4.30 15.54 -6.93
N GLN A 146 3.24 15.33 -6.16
CA GLN A 146 2.51 16.40 -5.47
C GLN A 146 3.11 16.73 -4.10
N PHE A 147 3.79 15.77 -3.46
CA PHE A 147 4.35 15.91 -2.10
C PHE A 147 5.82 15.50 -2.03
N PRO A 148 6.72 16.15 -2.81
CA PRO A 148 8.14 15.86 -2.74
C PRO A 148 8.71 16.24 -1.36
N CYS A 149 9.70 15.47 -0.90
CA CYS A 149 10.44 15.81 0.32
C CYS A 149 11.34 17.03 0.08
N GLU A 150 11.23 18.04 0.94
CA GLU A 150 12.22 19.12 1.04
C GLU A 150 13.48 18.59 1.76
N LEU A 151 14.65 18.77 1.14
CA LEU A 151 15.95 18.34 1.66
C LEU A 151 16.55 19.36 2.63
#